data_AF-A0A933D8M2-F1
#
_entry.id   AF-A0A933D8M2-F1
#
_cell.length_a   1.000
_cell.length_b   1.000
_cell.length_c   1.000
_cell.angle_alpha   90.00
_cell.angle_beta   90.00
_cell.angle_gamma   90.00
#
_symmetry.space_group_name_H-M   'P 1'
#
loop_
_entity.id
_entity.type
_entity.pdbx_description
1 polymer ?
#
loop_
_entity_poly.entity_id
_entity_poly.type
_entity_poly.pdbx_seq_one_letter_code
_entity_poly.pdbx_strand_id
1 'polypeptide(L)'
;MEFQDFETEFIQRTLMILQQYDQYAPVDKEKFEVTLLINCLVALLVLPQQKRFNEIPDISIDLLGEWGIRPEFISCWGTGVPRPTLRALVHRLRNSVSHLQIEPKGDGKEITQIEFRDRNGFCAAIPVSSLNLFVRKFAGSFAGVQALY
;
A
#
# COMPACT_ATOMS: atom_id res chain seq x y z
N MET A 1 -10.12 22.23 -17.18
CA MET A 1 -8.68 21.92 -17.19
C MET A 1 -8.61 20.44 -17.49
N GLU A 2 -8.17 20.04 -18.67
CA GLU A 2 -7.93 18.62 -18.95
C GLU A 2 -6.76 18.15 -18.08
N PHE A 3 -6.91 16.99 -17.43
CA PHE A 3 -5.82 16.38 -16.68
C PHE A 3 -4.74 15.96 -17.68
N GLN A 4 -3.62 16.69 -17.73
CA GLN A 4 -2.50 16.36 -18.61
C GLN A 4 -1.87 15.00 -18.26
N ASP A 5 -1.96 14.59 -16.99
CA ASP A 5 -1.63 13.25 -16.51
C ASP A 5 -2.50 12.90 -15.29
N PHE A 6 -3.70 12.37 -15.56
CA PHE A 6 -4.66 11.97 -14.52
C PHE A 6 -4.04 11.01 -13.50
N GLU A 7 -3.16 10.10 -13.91
CA GLU A 7 -2.59 9.08 -13.02
C GLU A 7 -1.61 9.67 -12.04
N THR A 8 -0.68 10.50 -12.52
CA THR A 8 0.27 11.20 -11.65
C THR A 8 -0.46 12.10 -10.66
N GLU A 9 -1.44 12.90 -11.13
CA GLU A 9 -2.24 13.75 -10.23
C GLU A 9 -3.03 12.92 -9.22
N PHE A 10 -3.61 11.79 -9.65
CA PHE A 10 -4.37 10.93 -8.76
C PHE A 10 -3.49 10.31 -7.66
N ILE A 11 -2.30 9.80 -8.01
CA ILE A 11 -1.33 9.26 -7.05
C ILE A 11 -0.90 10.35 -6.07
N GLN A 12 -0.53 11.53 -6.59
CA GLN A 12 -0.06 12.65 -5.80
C GLN A 12 -1.14 13.14 -4.83
N ARG A 13 -2.36 13.35 -5.30
CA ARG A 13 -3.48 13.78 -4.44
C ARG A 13 -3.84 12.72 -3.41
N THR A 14 -3.77 11.44 -3.75
CA THR A 14 -4.01 10.34 -2.80
C THR A 14 -2.97 10.32 -1.69
N LEU A 15 -1.70 10.60 -2.01
CA LEU A 15 -0.64 10.77 -1.02
C LEU A 15 -0.87 12.01 -0.13
N MET A 16 -1.27 13.14 -0.74
CA MET A 16 -1.57 14.37 -0.01
C MET A 16 -2.73 14.20 0.98
N ILE A 17 -3.73 13.38 0.66
CA ILE A 17 -4.84 13.08 1.58
C ILE A 17 -4.33 12.45 2.89
N LEU A 18 -3.38 11.51 2.80
CA LEU A 18 -2.76 10.92 4.00
C LEU A 18 -2.01 11.97 4.82
N GLN A 19 -1.21 12.82 4.15
CA GLN A 19 -0.46 13.89 4.80
C GLN A 19 -1.37 14.91 5.49
N GLN A 20 -2.44 15.33 4.82
CA GLN A 20 -3.44 16.23 5.39
C GLN A 20 -4.12 15.61 6.61
N TYR A 21 -4.43 14.32 6.55
CA TYR A 21 -5.01 13.63 7.70
C TYR A 21 -4.04 13.62 8.88
N ASP A 22 -2.76 13.32 8.68
CA ASP A 22 -1.77 13.37 9.77
C ASP A 22 -1.69 14.76 10.43
N GLN A 23 -1.81 15.83 9.62
CA GLN A 23 -1.72 17.21 10.09
C GLN A 23 -2.98 17.72 10.80
N TYR A 24 -4.16 17.28 10.34
CA TYR A 24 -5.44 17.84 10.74
C TYR A 24 -6.35 16.83 11.46
N ALA A 25 -5.85 15.63 11.75
CA ALA A 25 -6.63 14.63 12.48
C ALA A 25 -7.11 15.20 13.82
N PRO A 26 -8.40 15.03 14.16
CA PRO A 26 -8.93 15.54 15.41
C PRO A 26 -8.30 14.80 16.60
N VAL A 27 -7.95 15.54 17.65
CA VAL A 27 -7.33 14.98 18.86
C VAL A 27 -8.36 14.24 19.73
N ASP A 28 -9.56 14.83 19.89
CA ASP A 28 -10.60 14.36 20.82
C ASP A 28 -11.83 13.75 20.10
N LYS A 29 -11.66 13.28 18.86
CA LYS A 29 -12.72 12.62 18.11
C LYS A 29 -12.24 11.29 17.57
N GLU A 30 -13.19 10.50 17.09
CA GLU A 30 -12.91 9.28 16.33
C GLU A 30 -11.92 9.58 15.19
N LYS A 31 -10.91 8.72 15.10
CA LYS A 31 -9.90 8.77 14.06
C LYS A 31 -10.17 7.65 13.05
N PHE A 32 -9.90 7.96 11.80
CA PHE A 32 -10.17 7.13 10.63
C PHE A 32 -8.87 6.82 9.86
N GLU A 33 -7.72 6.93 10.53
CA GLU A 33 -6.39 6.74 9.96
C GLU A 33 -6.25 5.41 9.25
N VAL A 34 -6.77 4.33 9.83
CA VAL A 34 -6.68 2.99 9.23
C VAL A 34 -7.65 2.84 8.06
N THR A 35 -8.88 3.33 8.20
CA THR A 35 -9.87 3.34 7.10
C THR A 35 -9.34 4.15 5.91
N LEU A 36 -8.76 5.32 6.19
CA LEU A 36 -8.16 6.18 5.17
C LEU A 36 -6.96 5.50 4.52
N LEU A 37 -6.09 4.86 5.31
CA LEU A 37 -4.96 4.10 4.78
C LEU A 37 -5.42 2.98 3.83
N ILE A 38 -6.49 2.25 4.18
CA ILE A 38 -7.07 1.21 3.30
C ILE A 38 -7.62 1.84 2.02
N ASN A 39 -8.34 2.96 2.11
CA ASN A 39 -8.85 3.66 0.93
C ASN A 39 -7.71 4.11 -0.01
N CYS A 40 -6.62 4.65 0.56
CA CYS A 40 -5.44 5.02 -0.19
C CYS A 40 -4.72 3.79 -0.78
N LEU A 41 -4.64 2.67 -0.06
CA LEU A 41 -4.10 1.41 -0.57
C LEU A 41 -4.91 0.90 -1.78
N VAL A 42 -6.25 0.91 -1.71
CA VAL A 42 -7.12 0.55 -2.83
C VAL A 42 -6.81 1.42 -4.04
N ALA A 43 -6.81 2.73 -3.84
CA ALA A 43 -6.55 3.71 -4.89
C ALA A 43 -5.17 3.52 -5.54
N LEU A 44 -4.12 3.39 -4.72
CA LEU A 44 -2.72 3.31 -5.17
C LEU A 44 -2.33 1.93 -5.70
N LEU A 45 -2.92 0.84 -5.21
CA LEU A 45 -2.60 -0.49 -5.71
C LEU A 45 -3.39 -0.84 -6.97
N VAL A 46 -4.62 -0.35 -7.12
CA VAL A 46 -5.48 -0.73 -8.25
C VAL A 46 -5.22 0.14 -9.49
N LEU A 47 -5.17 1.47 -9.34
CA LEU A 47 -5.10 2.36 -10.51
C LEU A 47 -3.72 2.38 -11.19
N PRO A 48 -2.61 2.64 -10.48
CA PRO A 48 -1.27 2.59 -11.06
C PRO A 48 -0.94 1.24 -11.71
N GLN A 49 -1.50 0.13 -11.24
CA GLN A 49 -1.28 -1.18 -11.86
C GLN A 49 -1.84 -1.32 -13.28
N GLN A 50 -2.85 -0.55 -13.68
CA GLN A 50 -3.44 -0.71 -15.00
C GLN A 50 -2.56 -0.13 -16.11
N LYS A 51 -1.72 0.85 -15.78
CA LYS A 51 -1.01 1.66 -16.77
C LYS A 51 0.46 1.92 -16.45
N ARG A 52 0.86 1.82 -15.18
CA ARG A 52 2.20 2.13 -14.66
C ARG A 52 2.84 0.95 -13.93
N PHE A 53 2.33 -0.27 -14.12
CA PHE A 53 2.86 -1.47 -13.47
C PHE A 53 4.37 -1.66 -13.69
N ASN A 54 4.87 -1.34 -14.88
CA ASN A 54 6.28 -1.49 -15.24
C ASN A 54 7.20 -0.48 -14.55
N GLU A 55 6.66 0.61 -14.00
CA GLU A 55 7.42 1.58 -13.21
C GLU A 55 7.68 1.09 -11.78
N ILE A 56 6.92 0.11 -11.31
CA ILE A 56 7.12 -0.48 -9.97
C ILE A 56 8.51 -1.15 -9.96
N PRO A 57 9.41 -0.77 -9.04
CA PRO A 57 10.74 -1.34 -8.99
C PRO A 57 10.70 -2.85 -8.77
N ASP A 58 11.46 -3.60 -9.56
CA ASP A 58 11.56 -5.06 -9.44
C ASP A 58 12.76 -5.46 -8.57
N ILE A 59 12.74 -5.01 -7.31
CA ILE A 59 13.82 -5.23 -6.35
C ILE A 59 13.65 -6.52 -5.57
N SER A 60 14.76 -7.11 -5.11
CA SER A 60 14.79 -8.35 -4.33
C SER A 60 14.01 -8.24 -3.01
N ILE A 61 13.52 -9.37 -2.51
CA ILE A 61 12.83 -9.47 -1.22
C ILE A 61 13.65 -8.91 -0.05
N ASP A 62 14.98 -9.05 -0.12
CA ASP A 62 15.90 -8.61 0.93
C ASP A 62 15.90 -7.08 1.12
N LEU A 63 15.47 -6.34 0.09
CA LEU A 63 15.38 -4.89 0.10
C LEU A 63 13.98 -4.37 0.47
N LEU A 64 13.00 -5.27 0.69
CA LEU A 64 11.64 -4.83 1.06
C LEU A 64 11.60 -4.10 2.40
N GLY A 65 12.54 -4.39 3.31
CA GLY A 65 12.67 -3.68 4.58
C GLY A 65 12.85 -2.17 4.38
N GLU A 66 13.55 -1.75 3.31
CA GLU A 66 13.68 -0.33 2.96
C GLU A 66 12.33 0.30 2.58
N TRP A 67 11.37 -0.51 2.16
CA TRP A 67 10.00 -0.09 1.82
C TRP A 67 9.04 -0.23 3.00
N GLY A 68 9.56 -0.51 4.19
CA GLY A 68 8.75 -0.75 5.39
C GLY A 68 8.13 -2.14 5.46
N ILE A 69 8.36 -3.01 4.47
CA ILE A 69 7.80 -4.36 4.46
C ILE A 69 8.89 -5.38 4.76
N ARG A 70 8.93 -5.87 5.99
CA ARG A 70 9.87 -6.90 6.36
C ARG A 70 9.44 -8.27 5.81
N PRO A 71 10.37 -9.14 5.36
CA PRO A 71 10.03 -10.48 4.86
C PRO A 71 9.20 -11.30 5.85
N GLU A 72 9.44 -11.12 7.16
CA GLU A 72 8.71 -11.81 8.23
C GLU A 72 7.20 -11.50 8.27
N PHE A 73 6.75 -10.40 7.66
CA PHE A 73 5.33 -10.07 7.55
C PHE A 73 4.62 -10.93 6.49
N ILE A 74 5.37 -11.60 5.63
CA ILE A 74 4.86 -12.41 4.52
C ILE A 74 5.03 -13.89 4.89
N SER A 75 3.95 -14.51 5.31
CA SER A 75 3.98 -15.93 5.71
C SER A 75 3.88 -16.87 4.52
N CYS A 76 3.28 -16.45 3.41
CA CYS A 76 3.13 -17.29 2.23
C CYS A 76 3.05 -16.46 0.93
N TRP A 77 3.84 -16.81 -0.10
CA TRP A 77 3.86 -16.10 -1.40
C TRP A 77 2.82 -16.61 -2.40
N GLY A 78 2.20 -17.75 -2.11
CA GLY A 78 1.29 -18.43 -3.02
C GLY A 78 1.96 -19.04 -4.25
N THR A 79 1.15 -19.57 -5.16
CA THR A 79 1.62 -20.23 -6.37
C THR A 79 1.83 -19.23 -7.51
N GLY A 80 2.73 -19.54 -8.45
CA GLY A 80 2.97 -18.68 -9.62
C GLY A 80 3.81 -17.43 -9.34
N VAL A 81 4.51 -17.36 -8.20
CA VAL A 81 5.58 -16.38 -7.98
C VAL A 81 6.93 -17.06 -8.26
N PRO A 82 7.53 -16.86 -9.45
CA PRO A 82 8.82 -17.48 -9.75
C PRO A 82 9.93 -16.90 -8.87
N ARG A 83 9.82 -15.62 -8.48
CA ARG A 83 10.75 -14.93 -7.58
C ARG A 83 10.02 -13.88 -6.74
N PRO A 84 10.18 -13.89 -5.41
CA PRO A 84 9.73 -12.81 -4.54
C PRO A 84 10.46 -11.49 -4.85
N THR A 85 9.70 -10.46 -5.20
CA THR A 85 10.19 -9.09 -5.44
C THR A 85 9.17 -8.07 -4.95
N LEU A 86 9.54 -6.79 -4.90
CA LEU A 86 8.59 -5.69 -4.60
C LEU A 86 7.42 -5.67 -5.59
N ARG A 87 7.71 -5.83 -6.89
CA ARG A 87 6.67 -5.88 -7.91
C ARG A 87 5.72 -7.07 -7.69
N ALA A 88 6.26 -8.24 -7.33
CA ALA A 88 5.44 -9.39 -6.97
C ALA A 88 4.58 -9.10 -5.73
N LEU A 89 5.14 -8.47 -4.68
CA LEU A 89 4.39 -8.07 -3.49
C LEU A 89 3.24 -7.13 -3.84
N VAL A 90 3.50 -6.06 -4.59
CA VAL A 90 2.49 -5.10 -5.02
C VAL A 90 1.37 -5.79 -5.79
N HIS A 91 1.71 -6.75 -6.65
CA HIS A 91 0.73 -7.59 -7.34
C HIS A 91 -0.14 -8.41 -6.38
N ARG A 92 0.47 -9.05 -5.38
CA ARG A 92 -0.26 -9.82 -4.36
C ARG A 92 -1.17 -8.96 -3.49
N LEU A 93 -0.66 -7.81 -3.03
CA LEU A 93 -1.44 -6.85 -2.24
C LEU A 93 -2.62 -6.32 -3.06
N ARG A 94 -2.40 -5.98 -4.33
CA ARG A 94 -3.49 -5.57 -5.23
C ARG A 94 -4.55 -6.64 -5.34
N ASN A 95 -4.17 -7.90 -5.58
CA ASN A 95 -5.13 -9.00 -5.72
C ASN A 95 -5.98 -9.13 -4.45
N SER A 96 -5.32 -9.11 -3.29
CA SER A 96 -5.97 -9.16 -1.97
C SER A 96 -7.00 -8.04 -1.83
N VAL A 97 -6.60 -6.79 -2.09
CA VAL A 97 -7.47 -5.60 -1.95
C VAL A 97 -8.61 -5.61 -2.97
N SER A 98 -8.33 -5.93 -4.23
CA SER A 98 -9.33 -5.95 -5.31
C SER A 98 -10.43 -7.00 -5.12
N HIS A 99 -10.16 -8.03 -4.32
CA HIS A 99 -11.12 -9.07 -3.98
C HIS A 99 -11.65 -8.95 -2.54
N LEU A 100 -11.36 -7.83 -1.85
CA LEU A 100 -11.72 -7.59 -0.45
C LEU A 100 -11.28 -8.73 0.48
N GLN A 101 -10.14 -9.35 0.17
CA GLN A 101 -9.49 -10.38 0.97
C GLN A 101 -8.47 -9.73 1.90
N ILE A 102 -8.92 -8.70 2.61
CA ILE A 102 -8.17 -8.00 3.65
C ILE A 102 -8.95 -8.02 4.95
N GLU A 103 -8.25 -8.19 6.07
CA GLU A 103 -8.87 -8.20 7.39
C GLU A 103 -8.06 -7.37 8.38
N PRO A 104 -8.61 -6.27 8.91
CA PRO A 104 -7.98 -5.52 9.99
C PRO A 104 -7.93 -6.36 11.27
N LYS A 105 -6.77 -6.39 11.95
CA LYS A 105 -6.61 -7.01 13.28
C LYS A 105 -6.10 -6.00 14.27
N GLY A 106 -6.58 -6.11 15.51
CA GLY A 106 -6.24 -5.18 16.58
C GLY A 106 -5.94 -5.88 17.90
N ASP A 107 -5.57 -5.08 18.89
CA ASP A 107 -5.27 -5.52 20.26
C ASP A 107 -6.45 -5.31 21.24
N GLY A 108 -7.62 -4.97 20.71
CA GLY A 108 -8.82 -4.62 21.46
C GLY A 108 -8.97 -3.12 21.74
N LYS A 109 -7.95 -2.30 21.45
CA LYS A 109 -8.01 -0.84 21.53
C LYS A 109 -7.87 -0.18 20.17
N GLU A 110 -6.92 -0.66 19.37
CA GLU A 110 -6.63 -0.12 18.06
C GLU A 110 -6.36 -1.21 17.03
N ILE A 111 -6.49 -0.87 15.75
CA ILE A 111 -6.07 -1.75 14.67
C ILE A 111 -4.56 -1.63 14.53
N THR A 112 -3.85 -2.73 14.73
CA THR A 112 -2.38 -2.76 14.75
C THR A 112 -1.80 -3.30 13.44
N GLN A 113 -2.56 -4.12 12.72
CA GLN A 113 -2.12 -4.72 11.45
C GLN A 113 -3.29 -4.99 10.50
N ILE A 114 -2.98 -5.20 9.23
CA ILE A 114 -3.92 -5.67 8.22
C ILE A 114 -3.41 -7.01 7.68
N GLU A 115 -4.26 -8.03 7.73
CA GLU A 115 -4.03 -9.30 7.05
C GLU A 115 -4.45 -9.20 5.59
N PHE A 116 -3.62 -9.73 4.70
CA PHE A 116 -3.85 -9.82 3.26
C PHE A 116 -3.84 -11.28 2.85
N ARG A 117 -4.83 -11.67 2.05
CA ARG A 117 -4.91 -13.00 1.43
C ARG A 117 -5.27 -12.86 -0.03
N ASP A 118 -4.79 -13.77 -0.87
CA ASP A 118 -5.27 -13.86 -2.26
C ASP A 118 -5.72 -15.27 -2.64
N ARG A 119 -6.43 -15.40 -3.76
CA ARG A 119 -6.94 -16.68 -4.28
C ARG A 119 -5.83 -17.64 -4.74
N ASN A 120 -4.63 -17.14 -4.93
CA ASN A 120 -3.45 -17.92 -5.33
C ASN A 120 -2.64 -18.37 -4.09
N GLY A 121 -3.18 -18.15 -2.88
CA GLY A 121 -2.59 -18.56 -1.64
C GLY A 121 -1.47 -17.64 -1.19
N PHE A 122 -1.55 -16.33 -1.43
CA PHE A 122 -0.73 -15.33 -0.72
C PHE A 122 -1.27 -15.08 0.69
N CYS A 123 -0.38 -14.80 1.63
CA CYS A 123 -0.67 -14.47 3.01
C CYS A 123 0.36 -13.47 3.52
N ALA A 124 -0.10 -12.34 4.05
CA ALA A 124 0.74 -11.43 4.81
C ALA A 124 -0.04 -10.82 5.96
N ALA A 125 0.63 -10.54 7.07
CA ALA A 125 0.12 -9.75 8.18
C ALA A 125 1.05 -8.56 8.36
N ILE A 126 0.61 -7.38 7.92
CA ILE A 126 1.48 -6.21 7.81
C ILE A 126 1.03 -5.17 8.85
N PRO A 127 1.93 -4.71 9.75
CA PRO A 127 1.61 -3.65 10.69
C PRO A 127 1.15 -2.38 10.00
N VAL A 128 0.20 -1.66 10.61
CA VAL A 128 -0.34 -0.40 10.06
C VAL A 128 0.77 0.64 9.83
N SER A 129 1.72 0.76 10.75
CA SER A 129 2.87 1.66 10.62
C SER A 129 3.76 1.32 9.42
N SER A 130 3.97 0.02 9.18
CA SER A 130 4.74 -0.51 8.05
C SER A 130 4.03 -0.27 6.72
N LEU A 131 2.71 -0.47 6.67
CA LEU A 131 1.88 -0.14 5.50
C LEU A 131 1.87 1.35 5.20
N ASN A 132 1.81 2.20 6.22
CA ASN A 132 1.82 3.65 6.03
C ASN A 132 3.15 4.11 5.39
N LEU A 133 4.28 3.61 5.89
CA LEU A 133 5.60 3.86 5.28
C LEU A 133 5.66 3.34 3.84
N PHE A 134 5.20 2.10 3.62
CA PHE A 134 5.15 1.49 2.30
C PHE A 134 4.35 2.33 1.30
N VAL A 135 3.13 2.74 1.67
CA VAL A 135 2.25 3.53 0.80
C VAL A 135 2.90 4.84 0.36
N ARG A 136 3.56 5.53 1.29
CA ARG A 136 4.24 6.80 0.98
C ARG A 136 5.41 6.60 0.02
N LYS A 137 6.26 5.59 0.28
CA LYS A 137 7.37 5.26 -0.61
C LYS A 137 6.89 4.77 -1.97
N PHE A 138 5.83 3.96 -1.98
CA PHE A 138 5.21 3.44 -3.20
C PHE A 138 4.66 4.57 -4.08
N ALA A 139 3.84 5.46 -3.52
CA ALA A 139 3.34 6.61 -4.27
C ALA A 139 4.48 7.50 -4.78
N GLY A 140 5.49 7.79 -3.95
CA GLY A 140 6.64 8.62 -4.32
C GLY A 140 7.62 7.98 -5.31
N SER A 141 7.47 6.68 -5.63
CA SER A 141 8.32 5.99 -6.60
C SER A 141 7.92 6.22 -8.05
N PHE A 142 6.71 6.73 -8.29
CA PHE A 142 6.19 6.98 -9.63
C PHE A 142 6.75 8.29 -10.20
N ALA A 143 7.17 8.26 -11.46
CA ALA A 143 7.68 9.45 -12.14
C ALA A 143 6.66 10.60 -12.12
N GLY A 144 7.11 11.83 -11.89
CA GLY A 144 6.25 13.01 -11.81
C GLY A 144 5.55 13.22 -10.46
N VAL A 145 5.57 12.23 -9.55
CA VAL A 145 5.05 12.41 -8.20
C VAL A 145 6.12 13.08 -7.33
N GLN A 146 5.84 14.29 -6.86
CA GLN A 146 6.72 14.97 -5.90
C GLN A 146 6.40 14.50 -4.48
N ALA A 147 7.30 13.73 -3.88
CA ALA A 147 7.25 13.47 -2.45
C ALA A 147 7.64 14.77 -1.72
N LEU A 148 6.65 15.44 -1.13
CA LEU A 148 6.89 16.56 -0.24
C LEU A 148 7.40 15.99 1.09
N TYR A 149 8.70 16.17 1.36
CA TYR A 149 9.35 15.84 2.63
C TYR A 149 9.13 16.95 3.65
#